data_AF-A0A917ERG6-F1
#
_entry.id   AF-A0A917ERG6-F1
#
_cell.length_a   1.000
_cell.length_b   1.000
_cell.length_c   1.000
_cell.angle_alpha   90.00
_cell.angle_beta   90.00
_cell.angle_gamma   90.00
#
_symmetry.space_group_name_H-M   'P 1'
#
loop_
_entity.id
_entity.type
_entity.pdbx_description
1 polymer ?
#
loop_
_entity_poly.entity_id
_entity_poly.type
_entity_poly.pdbx_seq_one_letter_code
_entity_poly.pdbx_strand_id
1 'polypeptide(L)'
;MHGEWENWCQCKLGMTPRHVKRFIRIYDRFGNQTSMSGLGVAALEQLIDFTEEQRNQPHTIPSTGATKTVDEMTVRELREVFCK
;
A
#
# COMPACT_ATOMS: atom_id res chain seq x y z
N MET A 1 23.11 -17.51 -10.74
CA MET A 1 23.22 -16.71 -9.50
C MET A 1 21.89 -16.76 -8.78
N HIS A 2 21.77 -17.61 -7.76
CA HIS A 2 20.62 -17.63 -6.85
C HIS A 2 21.16 -17.27 -5.46
N GLY A 3 20.70 -16.18 -4.85
CA GLY A 3 21.04 -15.83 -3.46
C GLY A 3 21.79 -14.50 -3.23
N GLU A 4 22.43 -13.90 -4.23
CA GLU A 4 23.13 -12.61 -4.05
C GLU A 4 22.17 -11.48 -3.64
N TRP A 5 20.99 -11.45 -4.27
CA TRP A 5 19.96 -10.48 -3.92
C TRP A 5 19.37 -10.71 -2.53
N GLU A 6 19.19 -11.97 -2.11
CA GLU A 6 18.69 -12.29 -0.76
C GLU A 6 19.73 -11.95 0.32
N ASN A 7 21.01 -12.23 0.06
CA ASN A 7 22.12 -11.85 0.92
C ASN A 7 22.23 -10.33 1.02
N TRP A 8 22.09 -9.60 -0.09
CA TRP A 8 22.03 -8.14 -0.05
C TRP A 8 20.86 -7.62 0.79
N CYS A 9 19.65 -8.19 0.62
CA CYS A 9 18.49 -7.82 1.41
C CYS A 9 18.75 -8.01 2.92
N GLN A 10 19.29 -9.17 3.31
CA GLN A 10 19.47 -9.51 4.71
C GLN A 10 20.68 -8.79 5.33
N CYS A 11 21.84 -8.80 4.66
CA CYS A 11 23.10 -8.33 5.22
C CYS A 11 23.37 -6.85 5.01
N LYS A 12 22.79 -6.20 3.98
CA LYS A 12 22.99 -4.76 3.73
C LYS A 12 21.81 -3.93 4.20
N LEU A 13 20.59 -4.41 4.01
CA LEU A 13 19.39 -3.67 4.40
C LEU A 13 18.82 -4.13 5.75
N GLY A 14 19.24 -5.28 6.28
CA GLY A 14 18.65 -5.84 7.49
C GLY A 14 17.19 -6.26 7.32
N MET A 15 16.75 -6.51 6.08
CA MET A 15 15.36 -6.82 5.75
C MET A 15 15.23 -8.19 5.13
N THR A 16 14.10 -8.86 5.38
CA THR A 16 13.79 -10.09 4.65
C THR A 16 13.54 -9.78 3.18
N PRO A 17 13.88 -10.69 2.26
CA PRO A 17 13.57 -10.53 0.83
C PRO A 17 12.10 -10.21 0.55
N ARG A 18 11.19 -10.75 1.37
CA ARG A 18 9.75 -10.48 1.29
C ARG A 18 9.43 -9.00 1.59
N HIS A 19 10.01 -8.42 2.64
CA HIS A 19 9.82 -7.00 2.94
C HIS A 19 10.39 -6.11 1.84
N VAL A 20 11.59 -6.42 1.32
CA VAL A 20 12.19 -5.64 0.23
C VAL A 20 11.31 -5.68 -1.03
N LYS A 21 10.83 -6.86 -1.44
CA LYS A 21 9.87 -6.99 -2.57
C LYS A 21 8.61 -6.16 -2.37
N ARG A 22 8.05 -6.15 -1.15
CA ARG A 22 6.89 -5.35 -0.81
C ARG A 22 7.15 -3.86 -1.01
N PHE A 23 8.28 -3.34 -0.49
CA PHE A 23 8.66 -1.94 -0.67
C PHE A 23 8.89 -1.58 -2.14
N ILE A 24 9.55 -2.46 -2.92
CA ILE A 24 9.75 -2.25 -4.36
C ILE A 24 8.41 -2.12 -5.08
N ARG A 25 7.44 -3.01 -4.82
CA ARG A 25 6.11 -2.94 -5.47
C ARG A 25 5.35 -1.67 -5.11
N ILE A 26 5.45 -1.22 -3.85
CA ILE A 26 4.86 0.06 -3.43
C ILE A 26 5.51 1.21 -4.20
N TYR A 27 6.84 1.26 -4.25
CA TYR A 27 7.55 2.33 -4.95
C TYR A 27 7.27 2.34 -6.46
N ASP A 28 7.21 1.17 -7.09
CA ASP A 28 6.89 1.03 -8.52
C ASP A 28 5.49 1.58 -8.85
N ARG A 29 4.52 1.39 -7.94
CA ARG A 29 3.13 1.84 -8.15
C ARG A 29 2.89 3.30 -7.80
N PHE A 30 3.52 3.81 -6.74
CA PHE A 30 3.19 5.13 -6.18
C PHE A 30 4.32 6.14 -6.32
N GLY A 31 5.54 5.70 -6.60
CA GLY A 31 6.73 6.55 -6.65
C GLY A 31 6.84 7.45 -5.41
N ASN A 32 7.01 8.75 -5.67
CA ASN A 32 7.13 9.79 -4.64
C ASN A 32 5.85 10.64 -4.52
N GLN A 33 4.67 10.09 -4.80
CA GLN A 33 3.41 10.85 -4.76
C GLN A 33 3.10 11.39 -3.35
N THR A 34 2.99 12.73 -3.25
CA THR A 34 2.72 13.43 -1.98
C THR A 34 1.37 13.06 -1.37
N SER A 35 0.36 12.76 -2.18
CA SER A 35 -0.97 12.33 -1.70
C SER A 35 -0.92 11.04 -0.87
N MET A 36 0.10 10.20 -1.09
CA MET A 36 0.28 8.92 -0.42
C MET A 36 1.23 9.01 0.79
N SER A 37 1.83 10.19 1.04
CA SER A 37 2.86 10.38 2.08
C SER A 37 2.35 10.22 3.51
N GLY A 38 1.04 10.42 3.75
CA GLY A 38 0.40 10.18 5.04
C GLY A 38 0.02 8.73 5.31
N LEU A 39 0.15 7.85 4.31
CA LEU A 39 -0.27 6.45 4.40
C LEU A 39 0.89 5.57 4.86
N GLY A 40 0.62 4.72 5.85
CA GLY A 40 1.56 3.69 6.26
C GLY A 40 1.76 2.62 5.18
N VAL A 41 2.91 1.95 5.20
CA VAL A 41 3.30 0.88 4.25
C VAL A 41 2.21 -0.19 4.08
N ALA A 42 1.46 -0.51 5.14
CA ALA A 42 0.38 -1.48 5.10
C ALA A 42 -0.87 -1.01 4.35
N ALA A 43 -1.18 0.29 4.37
CA ALA A 43 -2.23 0.85 3.52
C ALA A 43 -1.78 0.85 2.06
N LEU A 44 -0.55 1.33 1.80
CA LEU A 44 -0.01 1.39 0.45
C LEU A 44 0.06 0.03 -0.23
N GLU A 45 0.45 -1.03 0.48
CA GLU A 45 0.45 -2.39 -0.07
C GLU A 45 -0.95 -2.82 -0.52
N GLN A 46 -1.97 -2.56 0.29
CA GLN A 46 -3.35 -2.89 -0.09
C GLN A 46 -3.74 -2.10 -1.35
N LEU A 47 -3.32 -0.84 -1.46
CA LEU A 47 -3.65 0.03 -2.59
C LEU A 47 -2.93 -0.32 -3.91
N ILE A 48 -1.98 -1.26 -3.93
CA ILE A 48 -1.24 -1.65 -5.14
C ILE A 48 -2.20 -2.16 -6.22
N ASP A 49 -3.17 -2.99 -5.83
CA ASP A 49 -4.07 -3.68 -6.75
C ASP A 49 -5.19 -2.77 -7.30
N PHE A 50 -5.25 -1.51 -6.88
CA PHE A 50 -6.31 -0.56 -7.24
C PHE A 50 -5.91 0.34 -8.40
N THR A 51 -6.82 0.55 -9.35
CA THR A 51 -6.65 1.54 -10.43
C THR A 51 -6.82 2.96 -9.91
N GLU A 52 -6.31 3.96 -10.64
CA GLU A 52 -6.46 5.36 -10.25
C GLU A 52 -7.93 5.79 -10.20
N GLU A 53 -8.78 5.26 -11.09
CA GLU A 53 -10.21 5.55 -11.10
C GLU A 53 -10.89 5.06 -9.82
N GLN A 54 -10.49 3.90 -9.30
CA GLN A 54 -11.04 3.37 -8.05
C GLN A 54 -10.61 4.20 -6.83
N ARG A 55 -9.42 4.82 -6.88
CA ARG A 55 -8.91 5.67 -5.78
C ARG A 55 -9.65 7.00 -5.69
N ASN A 56 -9.94 7.60 -6.84
CA ASN A 56 -10.62 8.89 -6.94
C ASN A 56 -12.14 8.79 -6.79
N GLN A 57 -12.69 7.58 -6.86
CA GLN A 57 -14.12 7.37 -6.63
C GLN A 57 -14.46 7.45 -5.13
N PRO A 58 -15.57 8.11 -4.77
CA PRO A 58 -16.08 8.10 -3.42
C PRO A 58 -16.63 6.72 -3.05
N HIS A 59 -16.26 6.19 -1.88
CA HIS A 59 -16.80 4.94 -1.35
C HIS A 59 -17.53 5.16 -0.04
N THR A 60 -18.59 4.39 0.18
CA THR A 60 -19.33 4.37 1.44
C THR A 60 -18.67 3.42 2.43
N ILE A 61 -18.33 3.94 3.60
CA ILE A 61 -17.67 3.20 4.67
C ILE A 61 -18.72 2.40 5.45
N PRO A 62 -18.59 1.07 5.55
CA PRO A 62 -19.59 0.24 6.23
C PRO A 62 -19.80 0.56 7.72
N SER A 63 -18.72 0.86 8.48
CA SER A 63 -18.84 1.12 9.92
C SER A 63 -19.39 2.49 10.28
N THR A 64 -19.05 3.53 9.51
CA THR A 64 -19.39 4.92 9.83
C THR A 64 -20.51 5.48 8.97
N GLY A 65 -20.81 4.85 7.83
CA GLY A 65 -21.74 5.36 6.82
C GLY A 65 -21.24 6.59 6.05
N ALA A 66 -20.01 7.04 6.33
CA ALA A 66 -19.43 8.21 5.67
C ALA A 66 -18.99 7.87 4.24
N THR A 67 -19.12 8.84 3.34
CA THR A 67 -18.58 8.76 1.98
C THR A 67 -17.23 9.45 1.95
N LYS A 68 -16.17 8.71 1.60
CA LYS A 68 -14.79 9.23 1.54
C LYS A 68 -14.08 8.74 0.28
N THR A 69 -13.08 9.49 -0.18
CA THR A 69 -12.10 8.98 -1.16
C THR A 69 -11.01 8.16 -0.47
N VAL A 70 -10.26 7.37 -1.23
CA VAL A 70 -9.26 6.43 -0.68
C VAL A 70 -8.17 7.14 0.12
N ASP A 71 -7.80 8.36 -0.24
CA ASP A 71 -6.79 9.16 0.47
C ASP A 71 -7.28 9.71 1.82
N GLU A 72 -8.60 9.82 2.02
CA GLU A 72 -9.23 10.29 3.25
C GLU A 72 -9.58 9.15 4.23
N MET A 73 -9.45 7.90 3.79
CA MET A 73 -9.79 6.72 4.60
C MET A 73 -8.65 6.32 5.54
N THR A 74 -9.04 5.86 6.73
CA THR A 74 -8.14 5.17 7.63
C THR A 74 -7.90 3.73 7.17
N VAL A 75 -6.82 3.09 7.66
CA VAL A 75 -6.49 1.69 7.35
C VAL A 75 -7.65 0.73 7.64
N ARG A 76 -8.41 0.98 8.72
CA ARG A 76 -9.56 0.16 9.09
C ARG A 76 -10.69 0.31 8.05
N GLU A 77 -10.98 1.54 7.65
CA GLU A 77 -12.02 1.84 6.67
C GLU A 77 -11.67 1.26 5.29
N LEU A 78 -10.39 1.34 4.86
CA LEU A 78 -9.91 0.67 3.65
C LEU A 78 -10.18 -0.85 3.69
N ARG A 79 -9.94 -1.51 4.84
CA ARG A 79 -10.24 -2.94 4.98
C ARG A 79 -11.73 -3.24 4.90
N GLU A 80 -12.57 -2.40 5.48
CA GLU A 80 -14.03 -2.59 5.48
C GLU A 80 -14.63 -2.42 4.08
N VAL A 81 -14.16 -1.44 3.32
CA VAL A 81 -14.66 -1.16 1.96
C VAL A 81 -14.20 -2.22 0.98
N PHE A 82 -12.97 -2.73 1.13
CA PHE A 82 -12.33 -3.50 0.07
C PHE A 82 -12.00 -4.97 0.40
N CYS A 83 -11.91 -5.37 1.66
CA CYS A 83 -11.59 -6.75 2.06
C CYS A 83 -12.85 -7.59 2.31
N LYS A 84 -13.85 -7.48 1.44
CA LYS A 84 -15.03 -8.36 1.43
C LYS A 84 -14.76 -9.69 0.74
#